data_AF-A0A315W0K9-F1
#
_entry.id   AF-A0A315W0K9-F1
#
_cell.length_a   1.000
_cell.length_b   1.000
_cell.length_c   1.000
_cell.angle_alpha   90.00
_cell.angle_beta   90.00
_cell.angle_gamma   90.00
#
_symmetry.space_group_name_H-M   'P 1'
#
loop_
_entity.id
_entity.type
_entity.pdbx_description
1 polymer ?
#
loop_
_entity_poly.entity_id
_entity_poly.type
_entity_poly.pdbx_seq_one_letter_code
_entity_poly.pdbx_strand_id
1 'polypeptide(L)'
;MKVERQIRKTFIAILYHLASENHIESTGKMNLEEYFRRIGFHGPSDKMDLATLRSIHKLHVMSIPFENLSIHCGEWITMDLETIFNKLVRSSRGGWCLENNYLFGWVLREMGFNATTLSSRAFNRIIDDFGALDSHLIHKVVIDGKPYIADVSFGVSSQIWEPLELISGKDQPQAAGVFRLTKKEDRWILEKTGRTPKVLNPEFSQSSLVNRKETKPIYCFTLEPRQVDHFIEKSQRIQRDPASLFTNKSICSLQTPTGFKALIGWIYSEVTYKPEERVDIFDMRNITEDELDQVLMEQFNIKLQNKLKPIGWCNQLSGYGRSKVCSFAKSIVRGKMNLEEYFQRIGFHGPSDKMDLATLRSIHKLHVMSIPFENLSIHCGEWITMDLETIFNKLVRSSRGGWCLENNYLFGWVLREMGFNATMLGGRVFNTITNDFPPGENHLINKVVIDGKPYIADVSFGVSSQIWEPLELISGKDQPQAAGVFRLTKKEDTWILEKTGRTPKVLNPEFAKSSLVNRKQTYQIFCFTLQPREPEHFAEKSHTLQTDPASLFTNKSICSLQTPTGFKALIGWTYSEVTYKPEEGVDLLDMRNITEDEVDQILKEQFNVKAQNKMKPANKKVSYTI
;
A
#
# COMPACT_ATOMS: atom_id res chain seq x y z
N MET A 1 42.59 5.55 -36.26
CA MET A 1 42.43 4.68 -35.07
C MET A 1 42.87 5.27 -33.71
N LYS A 2 44.07 5.86 -33.51
CA LYS A 2 44.38 6.55 -32.22
C LYS A 2 43.87 7.99 -32.15
N VAL A 3 43.76 8.69 -33.29
CA VAL A 3 43.27 10.09 -33.37
C VAL A 3 41.74 10.18 -33.23
N GLU A 4 40.96 9.29 -33.83
CA GLU A 4 39.49 9.23 -33.65
C GLU A 4 39.05 8.91 -32.22
N ARG A 5 39.86 8.11 -31.49
CA ARG A 5 39.60 7.76 -30.09
C ARG A 5 39.84 8.94 -29.16
N GLN A 6 40.75 9.85 -29.53
CA GLN A 6 41.01 11.09 -28.80
C GLN A 6 39.94 12.14 -29.11
N ILE A 7 39.53 12.27 -30.38
CA ILE A 7 38.45 13.20 -30.78
C ILE A 7 37.12 12.80 -30.14
N ARG A 8 36.75 11.50 -30.09
CA ARG A 8 35.54 11.03 -29.38
C ARG A 8 35.59 11.28 -27.87
N LYS A 9 36.76 11.20 -27.23
CA LYS A 9 36.91 11.51 -25.80
C LYS A 9 36.76 13.01 -25.53
N THR A 10 37.28 13.87 -26.39
CA THR A 10 37.14 15.33 -26.28
C THR A 10 35.72 15.78 -26.61
N PHE A 11 35.04 15.15 -27.59
CA PHE A 11 33.64 15.46 -27.92
C PHE A 11 32.66 15.01 -26.83
N ILE A 12 32.91 13.86 -26.18
CA ILE A 12 32.14 13.42 -25.02
C ILE A 12 32.41 14.32 -23.81
N ALA A 13 33.64 14.77 -23.58
CA ALA A 13 33.95 15.71 -22.51
C ALA A 13 33.30 17.10 -22.71
N ILE A 14 33.25 17.61 -23.95
CA ILE A 14 32.56 18.86 -24.29
C ILE A 14 31.03 18.69 -24.24
N LEU A 15 30.48 17.54 -24.61
CA LEU A 15 29.05 17.23 -24.42
C LEU A 15 28.68 17.08 -22.94
N TYR A 16 29.57 16.55 -22.10
CA TYR A 16 29.38 16.54 -20.64
C TYR A 16 29.51 17.95 -20.04
N HIS A 17 30.39 18.80 -20.56
CA HIS A 17 30.57 20.17 -20.07
C HIS A 17 29.45 21.12 -20.52
N LEU A 18 28.96 20.98 -21.76
CA LEU A 18 27.82 21.75 -22.29
C LEU A 18 26.47 21.21 -21.81
N ALA A 19 26.37 19.92 -21.44
CA ALA A 19 25.21 19.39 -20.71
C ALA A 19 25.23 19.75 -19.21
N SER A 20 26.40 20.07 -18.64
CA SER A 20 26.50 20.62 -17.27
C SER A 20 26.26 22.12 -17.19
N GLU A 21 26.21 22.85 -18.32
CA GLU A 21 25.93 24.29 -18.33
C GLU A 21 24.47 24.66 -18.66
N ASN A 22 23.57 23.68 -18.86
CA ASN A 22 22.13 23.93 -19.01
C ASN A 22 21.22 23.06 -18.13
N HIS A 23 21.80 22.35 -17.15
CA HIS A 23 21.04 21.91 -15.99
C HIS A 23 21.29 22.89 -14.86
N ILE A 24 20.29 23.75 -14.61
CA ILE A 24 20.18 24.44 -13.33
C ILE A 24 19.98 23.34 -12.28
N GLU A 25 21.09 22.88 -11.70
CA GLU A 25 21.10 22.25 -10.39
C GLU A 25 20.55 23.27 -9.39
N SER A 26 19.25 23.22 -9.09
CA SER A 26 18.72 23.80 -7.86
C SER A 26 18.83 22.77 -6.74
N THR A 27 20.05 22.37 -6.39
CA THR A 27 20.38 21.69 -5.12
C THR A 27 20.50 22.72 -3.98
N GLY A 28 19.60 23.70 -3.97
CA GLY A 28 19.52 24.72 -2.92
C GLY A 28 18.73 24.18 -1.73
N LYS A 29 19.28 24.37 -0.53
CA LYS A 29 18.58 24.17 0.76
C LYS A 29 17.19 24.82 0.72
N MET A 30 16.18 24.21 1.34
CA MET A 30 14.83 24.80 1.46
C MET A 30 14.91 26.23 2.02
N ASN A 31 14.19 27.17 1.39
CA ASN A 31 14.21 28.59 1.72
C ASN A 31 12.79 29.16 1.87
N LEU A 32 12.54 29.91 2.96
CA LEU A 32 11.29 30.61 3.22
C LEU A 32 10.88 31.56 2.08
N GLU A 33 11.82 32.22 1.41
CA GLU A 33 11.52 33.16 0.32
C GLU A 33 10.90 32.46 -0.90
N GLU A 34 11.33 31.23 -1.21
CA GLU A 34 10.70 30.42 -2.25
C GLU A 34 9.27 30.05 -1.85
N TYR A 35 9.05 29.65 -0.60
CA TYR A 35 7.72 29.38 -0.08
C TYR A 35 6.82 30.64 -0.11
N PHE A 36 7.32 31.80 0.32
CA PHE A 36 6.57 33.06 0.28
C PHE A 36 6.21 33.47 -1.14
N ARG A 37 7.12 33.31 -2.10
CA ARG A 37 6.82 33.50 -3.52
C ARG A 37 5.73 32.54 -4.00
N ARG A 38 5.78 31.26 -3.60
CA ARG A 38 4.79 30.25 -3.97
C ARG A 38 3.38 30.59 -3.50
N ILE A 39 3.24 31.20 -2.32
CA ILE A 39 1.94 31.60 -1.76
C ILE A 39 1.59 33.07 -2.00
N GLY A 40 2.46 33.85 -2.64
CA GLY A 40 2.25 35.29 -2.86
C GLY A 40 2.30 36.15 -1.60
N PHE A 41 3.09 35.76 -0.59
CA PHE A 41 3.26 36.55 0.64
C PHE A 41 4.33 37.63 0.46
N HIS A 42 3.96 38.88 0.74
CA HIS A 42 4.83 40.07 0.66
C HIS A 42 4.90 40.86 1.98
N GLY A 43 4.37 40.29 3.08
CA GLY A 43 4.35 40.94 4.39
C GLY A 43 5.66 40.77 5.16
N PRO A 44 5.75 41.38 6.37
CA PRO A 44 6.91 41.21 7.25
C PRO A 44 7.01 39.76 7.73
N SER A 45 8.11 39.08 7.39
CA SER A 45 8.38 37.69 7.75
C SER A 45 9.07 37.52 9.11
N ASP A 46 9.53 38.63 9.71
CA ASP A 46 10.21 38.72 11.00
C ASP A 46 9.25 38.92 12.19
N LYS A 47 7.94 39.03 11.93
CA LYS A 47 6.91 39.22 12.96
C LYS A 47 6.14 37.94 13.25
N MET A 48 6.28 37.42 14.46
CA MET A 48 5.58 36.22 14.95
C MET A 48 4.25 36.57 15.63
N ASP A 49 3.47 37.47 15.02
CA ASP A 49 2.17 37.91 15.53
C ASP A 49 0.98 37.18 14.83
N LEU A 50 -0.22 37.39 15.37
CA LEU A 50 -1.43 36.75 14.84
C LEU A 50 -1.79 37.24 13.44
N ALA A 51 -1.45 38.48 13.08
CA ALA A 51 -1.75 39.05 11.77
C ALA A 51 -0.89 38.39 10.68
N THR A 52 0.39 38.16 10.96
CA THR A 52 1.29 37.38 10.09
C THR A 52 0.79 35.95 9.97
N LEU A 53 0.49 35.26 11.09
CA LEU A 53 0.00 33.88 11.05
C LEU A 53 -1.29 33.73 10.22
N ARG A 54 -2.26 34.63 10.40
CA ARG A 54 -3.49 34.68 9.59
C ARG A 54 -3.18 34.85 8.10
N SER A 55 -2.26 35.75 7.78
CA SER A 55 -1.90 36.07 6.40
C SER A 55 -1.28 34.88 5.69
N ILE A 56 -0.24 34.26 6.27
CA ILE A 56 0.43 33.11 5.65
C ILE A 56 -0.47 31.87 5.60
N HIS A 57 -1.34 31.67 6.60
CA HIS A 57 -2.30 30.57 6.64
C HIS A 57 -3.33 30.70 5.51
N LYS A 58 -3.94 31.89 5.37
CA LYS A 58 -4.93 32.19 4.33
C LYS A 58 -4.33 32.07 2.93
N LEU A 59 -3.14 32.61 2.73
CA LEU A 59 -2.44 32.51 1.44
C LEU A 59 -2.08 31.07 1.10
N HIS A 60 -1.62 30.27 2.07
CA HIS A 60 -1.33 28.85 1.84
C HIS A 60 -2.55 28.10 1.29
N VAL A 61 -3.70 28.18 1.97
CA VAL A 61 -4.92 27.44 1.56
C VAL A 61 -5.50 27.92 0.23
N MET A 62 -5.15 29.13 -0.20
CA MET A 62 -5.56 29.72 -1.48
C MET A 62 -4.56 29.48 -2.62
N SER A 63 -3.31 29.09 -2.30
CA SER A 63 -2.25 28.92 -3.30
C SER A 63 -1.82 27.48 -3.49
N ILE A 64 -1.82 26.64 -2.44
CA ILE A 64 -1.35 25.26 -2.50
C ILE A 64 -2.55 24.31 -2.41
N PRO A 65 -2.83 23.51 -3.46
CA PRO A 65 -3.96 22.59 -3.46
C PRO A 65 -3.83 21.48 -2.41
N PHE A 66 -4.97 21.11 -1.82
CA PHE A 66 -5.14 19.82 -1.15
C PHE A 66 -5.43 18.76 -2.21
N GLU A 67 -4.51 17.83 -2.43
CA GLU A 67 -4.60 16.82 -3.48
C GLU A 67 -3.91 15.50 -3.13
N ASN A 68 -4.39 14.40 -3.70
CA ASN A 68 -3.79 13.07 -3.57
C ASN A 68 -3.49 12.40 -4.93
N LEU A 69 -3.37 13.21 -5.98
CA LEU A 69 -3.22 12.78 -7.38
C LEU A 69 -1.98 11.92 -7.59
N SER A 70 -0.91 12.12 -6.80
CA SER A 70 0.27 11.25 -6.85
C SER A 70 -0.10 9.77 -6.68
N ILE A 71 -1.03 9.42 -5.77
CA ILE A 71 -1.51 8.03 -5.60
C ILE A 71 -2.11 7.50 -6.90
N HIS A 72 -2.95 8.32 -7.55
CA HIS A 72 -3.69 7.98 -8.77
C HIS A 72 -2.85 8.09 -10.05
N CYS A 73 -1.65 8.65 -9.94
CA CYS A 73 -0.58 8.65 -10.95
C CYS A 73 0.41 7.49 -10.75
N GLY A 74 0.24 6.66 -9.70
CA GLY A 74 1.17 5.59 -9.36
C GLY A 74 2.46 6.07 -8.67
N GLU A 75 2.47 7.31 -8.19
CA GLU A 75 3.59 7.93 -7.47
C GLU A 75 3.45 7.69 -5.96
N TRP A 76 4.58 7.51 -5.28
CA TRP A 76 4.61 7.33 -3.84
C TRP A 76 4.66 8.69 -3.13
N ILE A 77 3.78 8.91 -2.16
CA ILE A 77 3.88 10.07 -1.28
C ILE A 77 4.85 9.74 -0.13
N THR A 78 5.79 10.65 0.11
CA THR A 78 6.83 10.53 1.15
C THR A 78 6.58 11.51 2.29
N MET A 79 7.19 11.24 3.45
CA MET A 79 7.30 12.18 4.57
C MET A 79 8.67 12.88 4.61
N ASP A 80 9.44 12.81 3.51
CA ASP A 80 10.68 13.56 3.35
C ASP A 80 10.37 15.03 3.05
N LEU A 81 10.78 15.93 3.95
CA LEU A 81 10.39 17.34 3.89
C LEU A 81 10.95 18.07 2.67
N GLU A 82 12.17 17.75 2.25
CA GLU A 82 12.80 18.37 1.08
C GLU A 82 12.10 17.95 -0.22
N THR A 83 11.73 16.67 -0.34
CA THR A 83 10.92 16.18 -1.45
C THR A 83 9.54 16.85 -1.48
N ILE A 84 8.90 16.99 -0.31
CA ILE A 84 7.62 17.71 -0.18
C ILE A 84 7.78 19.17 -0.61
N PHE A 85 8.83 19.85 -0.16
CA PHE A 85 9.12 21.22 -0.54
C PHE A 85 9.31 21.36 -2.05
N ASN A 86 10.11 20.49 -2.66
CA ASN A 86 10.33 20.47 -4.11
C ASN A 86 9.03 20.26 -4.89
N LYS A 87 8.14 19.38 -4.39
CA LYS A 87 6.84 19.12 -4.99
C LYS A 87 5.92 20.34 -4.87
N LEU A 88 5.63 20.79 -3.65
CA LEU A 88 4.61 21.82 -3.37
C LEU A 88 5.07 23.23 -3.78
N VAL A 89 6.34 23.55 -3.57
CA VAL A 89 6.91 24.89 -3.79
C VAL A 89 7.51 25.02 -5.18
N ARG A 90 8.50 24.18 -5.53
CA ARG A 90 9.26 24.34 -6.77
C ARG A 90 8.52 23.82 -8.00
N SER A 91 7.72 22.75 -7.84
CA SER A 91 6.99 22.11 -8.94
C SER A 91 5.52 22.57 -9.03
N SER A 92 5.12 23.54 -8.21
CA SER A 92 3.75 24.07 -8.14
C SER A 92 2.65 23.01 -7.96
N ARG A 93 2.98 21.85 -7.37
CA ARG A 93 1.98 20.83 -7.04
C ARG A 93 1.26 21.17 -5.74
N GLY A 94 0.26 20.37 -5.41
CA GLY A 94 -0.33 20.32 -4.08
C GLY A 94 0.20 19.14 -3.28
N GLY A 95 -0.46 18.85 -2.17
CA GLY A 95 -0.26 17.62 -1.42
C GLY A 95 -1.49 17.29 -0.59
N TRP A 96 -1.50 16.16 0.09
CA TRP A 96 -2.56 15.85 1.06
C TRP A 96 -2.22 16.43 2.43
N CYS A 97 -2.99 16.08 3.46
CA CYS A 97 -2.87 16.70 4.78
C CYS A 97 -1.48 16.56 5.41
N LEU A 98 -0.85 15.38 5.28
CA LEU A 98 0.46 15.12 5.86
C LEU A 98 1.57 15.93 5.17
N GLU A 99 1.47 16.19 3.86
CA GLU A 99 2.48 16.95 3.12
C GLU A 99 2.36 18.46 3.41
N ASN A 100 1.15 19.02 3.23
CA ASN A 100 0.94 20.46 3.42
C ASN A 100 1.15 20.87 4.86
N ASN A 101 0.57 20.16 5.83
CA ASN A 101 0.73 20.54 7.22
C ASN A 101 2.18 20.27 7.67
N TYR A 102 2.90 19.27 7.15
CA TYR A 102 4.31 19.11 7.51
C TYR A 102 5.18 20.26 6.97
N LEU A 103 4.97 20.66 5.72
CA LEU A 103 5.60 21.85 5.12
C LEU A 103 5.27 23.11 5.93
N PHE A 104 3.99 23.33 6.27
CA PHE A 104 3.57 24.51 7.01
C PHE A 104 4.15 24.53 8.43
N GLY A 105 4.26 23.37 9.09
CA GLY A 105 4.94 23.26 10.37
C GLY A 105 6.41 23.67 10.32
N TRP A 106 7.11 23.33 9.23
CA TRP A 106 8.47 23.80 8.98
C TRP A 106 8.50 25.33 8.81
N VAL A 107 7.61 25.90 7.97
CA VAL A 107 7.51 27.36 7.79
C VAL A 107 7.32 28.08 9.12
N LEU A 108 6.38 27.61 9.96
CA LEU A 108 6.13 28.20 11.27
C LEU A 108 7.38 28.22 12.15
N ARG A 109 8.12 27.10 12.21
CA ARG A 109 9.33 26.99 13.02
C ARG A 109 10.49 27.82 12.48
N GLU A 110 10.69 27.85 11.16
CA GLU A 110 11.72 28.69 10.54
C GLU A 110 11.43 30.19 10.70
N MET A 111 10.17 30.58 10.71
CA MET A 111 9.76 31.95 11.04
C MET A 111 9.90 32.27 12.54
N GLY A 112 10.13 31.28 13.40
CA GLY A 112 10.28 31.47 14.85
C GLY A 112 8.97 31.42 15.65
N PHE A 113 7.85 30.97 15.07
CA PHE A 113 6.63 30.73 15.84
C PHE A 113 6.81 29.56 16.83
N ASN A 114 6.19 29.67 18.01
CA ASN A 114 6.07 28.57 18.95
C ASN A 114 5.01 27.56 18.46
N ALA A 115 5.42 26.69 17.53
CA ALA A 115 4.55 25.70 16.89
C ALA A 115 4.83 24.28 17.37
N THR A 116 3.78 23.59 17.82
CA THR A 116 3.78 22.18 18.22
C THR A 116 2.95 21.37 17.23
N THR A 117 3.55 20.34 16.62
CA THR A 117 2.82 19.37 15.79
C THR A 117 1.95 18.48 16.68
N LEU A 118 0.69 18.31 16.29
CA LEU A 118 -0.29 17.42 16.93
C LEU A 118 -0.82 16.42 15.90
N SER A 119 -1.40 15.32 16.40
CA SER A 119 -2.17 14.39 15.57
C SER A 119 -3.67 14.48 15.88
N SER A 120 -4.47 14.16 14.88
CA SER A 120 -5.92 14.19 14.95
C SER A 120 -6.57 13.07 14.14
N ARG A 121 -7.82 12.76 14.49
CA ARG A 121 -8.66 11.75 13.87
C ARG A 121 -9.78 12.41 13.10
N ALA A 122 -9.82 12.22 11.79
CA ALA A 122 -10.86 12.77 10.93
C ALA A 122 -12.19 12.04 11.15
N PHE A 123 -13.29 12.80 11.18
CA PHE A 123 -14.62 12.23 11.33
C PHE A 123 -15.03 11.43 10.10
N ASN A 124 -15.31 10.14 10.29
CA ASN A 124 -15.76 9.24 9.24
C ASN A 124 -17.29 9.12 9.28
N ARG A 125 -17.93 9.69 8.26
CA ARG A 125 -19.39 9.70 8.13
C ARG A 125 -20.02 8.32 7.90
N ILE A 126 -19.26 7.34 7.41
CA ILE A 126 -19.79 6.00 7.11
C ILE A 126 -20.05 5.25 8.43
N ILE A 127 -19.12 5.38 9.38
CA ILE A 127 -19.22 4.75 10.70
C ILE A 127 -19.75 5.71 11.78
N ASP A 128 -20.03 6.97 11.40
CA ASP A 128 -20.47 8.07 12.27
C ASP A 128 -19.59 8.27 13.52
N ASP A 129 -18.28 8.10 13.35
CA ASP A 129 -17.26 8.19 14.41
C ASP A 129 -15.93 8.75 13.87
N PHE A 130 -15.05 9.23 14.74
CA PHE A 130 -13.69 9.65 14.39
C PHE A 130 -12.77 8.47 14.03
N GLY A 131 -13.18 7.24 14.35
CA GLY A 131 -12.40 6.04 14.11
C GLY A 131 -11.14 5.97 14.97
N ALA A 132 -10.34 4.92 14.77
CA ALA A 132 -9.11 4.68 15.52
C ALA A 132 -7.87 5.31 14.88
N LEU A 133 -7.93 5.64 13.57
CA LEU A 133 -6.76 6.08 12.82
C LEU A 133 -6.46 7.56 13.08
N ASP A 134 -5.40 7.80 13.84
CA ASP A 134 -4.92 9.13 14.24
C ASP A 134 -3.92 9.69 13.23
N SER A 135 -4.39 10.11 12.05
CA SER A 135 -3.52 10.36 10.90
C SER A 135 -3.64 11.73 10.24
N HIS A 136 -4.42 12.65 10.81
CA HIS A 136 -4.50 14.01 10.30
C HIS A 136 -3.56 14.92 11.11
N LEU A 137 -2.53 15.45 10.46
CA LEU A 137 -1.50 16.29 11.09
C LEU A 137 -2.00 17.73 11.18
N ILE A 138 -1.91 18.35 12.36
CA ILE A 138 -2.25 19.77 12.59
C ILE A 138 -1.19 20.43 13.48
N HIS A 139 -1.23 21.76 13.63
CA HIS A 139 -0.30 22.49 14.52
C HIS A 139 -1.04 23.29 15.58
N LYS A 140 -0.49 23.29 16.80
CA LYS A 140 -0.82 24.29 17.83
C LYS A 140 0.23 25.38 17.81
N VAL A 141 -0.17 26.64 17.70
CA VAL A 141 0.72 27.81 17.71
C VAL A 141 0.39 28.69 18.91
N VAL A 142 1.39 29.11 19.68
CA VAL A 142 1.20 30.03 20.82
C VAL A 142 1.69 31.42 20.46
N ILE A 143 0.82 32.42 20.55
CA ILE A 143 1.12 33.84 20.28
C ILE A 143 0.62 34.65 21.48
N ASP A 144 1.49 35.44 22.10
CA ASP A 144 1.17 36.27 23.28
C ASP A 144 0.46 35.48 24.40
N GLY A 145 0.91 34.24 24.65
CA GLY A 145 0.34 33.33 25.64
C GLY A 145 -0.98 32.65 25.23
N LYS A 146 -1.53 32.97 24.06
CA LYS A 146 -2.79 32.40 23.56
C LYS A 146 -2.53 31.24 22.58
N PRO A 147 -3.11 30.05 22.81
CA PRO A 147 -2.99 28.92 21.90
C PRO A 147 -4.01 29.00 20.75
N TYR A 148 -3.53 28.74 19.55
CA TYR A 148 -4.30 28.62 18.31
C TYR A 148 -4.04 27.27 17.67
N ILE A 149 -4.99 26.75 16.90
CA ILE A 149 -4.78 25.63 15.98
C ILE A 149 -4.68 26.15 14.55
N ALA A 150 -3.70 25.65 13.83
CA ALA A 150 -3.45 25.90 12.42
C ALA A 150 -3.50 24.58 11.66
N ASP A 151 -4.33 24.54 10.62
CA ASP A 151 -4.51 23.40 9.74
C ASP A 151 -4.79 23.94 8.35
N VAL A 152 -3.80 23.81 7.47
CA VAL A 152 -3.85 24.35 6.11
C VAL A 152 -4.29 23.31 5.08
N SER A 153 -4.76 22.12 5.49
CA SER A 153 -4.93 21.02 4.56
C SER A 153 -5.98 19.97 4.96
N PHE A 154 -7.22 20.43 5.17
CA PHE A 154 -8.41 19.57 5.19
C PHE A 154 -9.19 19.61 3.87
N GLY A 155 -9.11 20.74 3.16
CA GLY A 155 -9.73 20.94 1.85
C GLY A 155 -11.24 21.22 1.86
N VAL A 156 -11.77 21.49 0.67
CA VAL A 156 -13.19 21.73 0.38
C VAL A 156 -13.89 22.65 1.39
N SER A 157 -15.14 22.33 1.76
CA SER A 157 -15.98 23.13 2.67
C SER A 157 -15.58 23.08 4.14
N SER A 158 -14.62 22.26 4.56
CA SER A 158 -14.23 22.15 5.99
C SER A 158 -12.88 22.78 6.28
N GLN A 159 -12.23 23.36 5.28
CA GLN A 159 -10.98 24.08 5.42
C GLN A 159 -11.19 25.37 6.23
N ILE A 160 -10.44 25.54 7.33
CA ILE A 160 -10.31 26.82 8.01
C ILE A 160 -9.41 27.75 7.17
N TRP A 161 -9.73 29.03 7.09
CA TRP A 161 -8.92 30.03 6.39
C TRP A 161 -7.95 30.75 7.32
N GLU A 162 -8.30 30.81 8.59
CA GLU A 162 -7.50 31.43 9.64
C GLU A 162 -7.35 30.48 10.83
N PRO A 163 -6.26 30.59 11.61
CA PRO A 163 -6.09 29.82 12.84
C PRO A 163 -7.25 30.04 13.80
N LEU A 164 -7.68 28.97 14.46
CA LEU A 164 -8.74 29.02 15.46
C LEU A 164 -8.13 29.12 16.87
N GLU A 165 -8.59 30.06 17.68
CA GLU A 165 -8.19 30.15 19.07
C GLU A 165 -8.74 28.95 19.85
N LEU A 166 -7.90 28.32 20.66
CA LEU A 166 -8.23 27.08 21.38
C LEU A 166 -9.06 27.39 22.64
N ILE A 167 -10.29 27.87 22.44
CA ILE A 167 -11.28 28.18 23.49
C ILE A 167 -12.50 27.28 23.29
N SER A 168 -12.83 26.51 24.34
CA SER A 168 -13.97 25.60 24.29
C SER A 168 -15.30 26.36 24.21
N GLY A 169 -16.16 25.98 23.25
CA GLY A 169 -17.48 26.55 23.03
C GLY A 169 -17.51 27.89 22.30
N LYS A 170 -16.36 28.48 21.95
CA LYS A 170 -16.30 29.76 21.26
C LYS A 170 -16.64 29.60 19.77
N ASP A 171 -17.65 30.36 19.32
CA ASP A 171 -17.94 30.52 17.90
C ASP A 171 -16.89 31.39 17.23
N GLN A 172 -16.35 30.88 16.12
CA GLN A 172 -15.31 31.54 15.34
C GLN A 172 -15.77 31.60 13.87
N PRO A 173 -16.53 32.64 13.49
CA PRO A 173 -17.01 32.82 12.12
C PRO A 173 -15.87 33.00 11.14
N GLN A 174 -15.92 32.28 10.03
CA GLN A 174 -15.04 32.42 8.87
C GLN A 174 -15.85 32.35 7.58
N ALA A 175 -15.21 32.55 6.43
CA ALA A 175 -15.90 32.57 5.13
C ALA A 175 -16.71 31.29 4.87
N ALA A 176 -16.17 30.11 5.20
CA ALA A 176 -16.83 28.83 4.98
C ALA A 176 -18.03 28.56 5.92
N GLY A 177 -18.15 29.27 7.04
CA GLY A 177 -19.15 29.03 8.09
C GLY A 177 -18.60 29.34 9.48
N VAL A 178 -19.30 28.87 10.51
CA VAL A 178 -18.89 29.05 11.90
C VAL A 178 -18.17 27.80 12.37
N PHE A 179 -16.93 27.95 12.83
CA PHE A 179 -16.18 26.87 13.46
C PHE A 179 -16.26 26.98 14.97
N ARG A 180 -16.30 25.83 15.65
CA ARG A 180 -16.31 25.75 17.10
C ARG A 180 -15.40 24.63 17.56
N LEU A 181 -14.60 24.92 18.57
CA LEU A 181 -13.79 23.92 19.27
C LEU A 181 -14.50 23.59 20.57
N THR A 182 -14.73 22.32 20.84
CA THR A 182 -15.39 21.86 22.07
C THR A 182 -14.47 20.87 22.78
N LYS A 183 -14.10 21.18 24.03
CA LYS A 183 -13.33 20.28 24.88
C LYS A 183 -14.28 19.26 25.52
N LYS A 184 -14.02 17.97 25.30
CA LYS A 184 -14.71 16.85 25.94
C LYS A 184 -13.66 15.94 26.56
N GLU A 185 -13.70 15.75 27.88
CA GLU A 185 -12.74 14.92 28.61
C GLU A 185 -11.29 15.35 28.31
N ASP A 186 -10.49 14.46 27.71
CA ASP A 186 -9.08 14.63 27.35
C ASP A 186 -8.86 15.12 25.90
N ARG A 187 -9.93 15.31 25.13
CA ARG A 187 -9.88 15.64 23.69
C ARG A 187 -10.61 16.93 23.33
N TRP A 188 -10.16 17.51 22.23
CA TRP A 188 -10.81 18.62 21.54
C TRP A 188 -11.50 18.10 20.29
N ILE A 189 -12.70 18.63 20.01
CA ILE A 189 -13.45 18.34 18.80
C ILE A 189 -13.61 19.63 18.03
N LEU A 190 -13.21 19.63 16.76
CA LEU A 190 -13.54 20.69 15.82
C LEU A 190 -14.84 20.34 15.11
N GLU A 191 -15.80 21.25 15.16
CA GLU A 191 -17.04 21.19 14.40
C GLU A 191 -17.22 22.44 13.56
N LYS A 192 -18.04 22.30 12.51
CA LYS A 192 -18.42 23.40 11.63
C LYS A 192 -19.92 23.42 11.43
N THR A 193 -20.50 24.59 11.63
CA THR A 193 -21.84 24.95 11.18
C THR A 193 -21.74 25.67 9.83
N GLY A 194 -22.26 25.01 8.79
CA GLY A 194 -22.28 25.50 7.42
C GLY A 194 -23.56 26.28 7.07
N ARG A 195 -23.86 26.34 5.77
CA ARG A 195 -25.01 27.01 5.18
C ARG A 195 -25.79 26.05 4.28
N THR A 196 -26.98 26.46 3.85
CA THR A 196 -27.83 25.65 2.98
C THR A 196 -27.17 25.51 1.60
N PRO A 197 -26.94 24.30 1.08
CA PRO A 197 -26.38 24.14 -0.25
C PRO A 197 -27.44 24.41 -1.33
N LYS A 198 -27.10 25.22 -2.33
CA LYS A 198 -27.88 25.43 -3.56
C LYS A 198 -27.10 24.89 -4.74
N VAL A 199 -27.53 23.75 -5.28
CA VAL A 199 -26.90 23.14 -6.47
C VAL A 199 -27.53 23.73 -7.74
N LEU A 200 -26.72 24.34 -8.59
CA LEU A 200 -27.19 24.98 -9.82
C LEU A 200 -27.59 23.95 -10.88
N ASN A 201 -26.77 22.91 -11.06
CA ASN A 201 -27.03 21.84 -12.01
C ASN A 201 -27.94 20.76 -11.37
N PRO A 202 -29.19 20.57 -11.86
CA PRO A 202 -30.12 19.61 -11.27
C PRO A 202 -29.63 18.16 -11.27
N GLU A 203 -28.73 17.77 -12.20
CA GLU A 203 -28.16 16.42 -12.25
C GLU A 203 -27.40 16.05 -10.97
N PHE A 204 -26.81 17.05 -10.31
CA PHE A 204 -26.06 16.87 -9.06
C PHE A 204 -26.90 17.16 -7.82
N SER A 205 -28.21 17.39 -7.97
CA SER A 205 -29.13 17.71 -6.86
C SER A 205 -29.17 16.65 -5.75
N GLN A 206 -28.81 15.40 -6.06
CA GLN A 206 -28.70 14.28 -5.12
C GLN A 206 -27.25 13.79 -4.93
N SER A 207 -26.25 14.55 -5.38
CA SER A 207 -24.84 14.18 -5.26
C SER A 207 -24.43 14.00 -3.80
N SER A 208 -23.68 12.93 -3.54
CA SER A 208 -23.07 12.62 -2.23
C SER A 208 -21.91 13.55 -1.89
N LEU A 209 -21.38 14.30 -2.86
CA LEU A 209 -20.38 15.34 -2.65
C LEU A 209 -20.96 16.60 -1.99
N VAL A 210 -22.28 16.78 -2.05
CA VAL A 210 -22.97 17.91 -1.43
C VAL A 210 -23.38 17.53 -0.02
N ASN A 211 -22.75 18.15 0.97
CA ASN A 211 -23.14 17.94 2.36
C ASN A 211 -24.34 18.81 2.74
N ARG A 212 -25.41 18.19 3.24
CA ARG A 212 -26.65 18.85 3.66
C ARG A 212 -26.82 18.90 5.18
N LYS A 213 -25.92 18.30 5.96
CA LYS A 213 -25.90 18.48 7.42
C LYS A 213 -25.41 19.90 7.73
N GLU A 214 -26.24 20.68 8.44
CA GLU A 214 -25.94 22.06 8.83
C GLU A 214 -24.71 22.11 9.74
N THR A 215 -24.72 21.38 10.85
CA THR A 215 -23.56 21.24 11.75
C THR A 215 -22.96 19.85 11.62
N LYS A 216 -21.62 19.78 11.56
CA LYS A 216 -20.88 18.52 11.45
C LYS A 216 -19.57 18.54 12.24
N PRO A 217 -19.19 17.44 12.90
CA PRO A 217 -17.82 17.25 13.34
C PRO A 217 -16.86 17.14 12.15
N ILE A 218 -15.63 17.62 12.33
CA ILE A 218 -14.56 17.58 11.34
C ILE A 218 -13.47 16.60 11.78
N TYR A 219 -12.83 16.86 12.93
CA TYR A 219 -11.84 15.96 13.52
C TYR A 219 -11.77 16.15 15.04
N CYS A 220 -11.17 15.19 15.74
CA CYS A 220 -10.81 15.32 17.15
C CYS A 220 -9.31 15.13 17.38
N PHE A 221 -8.77 15.74 18.44
CA PHE A 221 -7.33 15.71 18.75
C PHE A 221 -7.06 15.88 20.24
N THR A 222 -5.87 15.46 20.67
CA THR A 222 -5.32 15.77 21.99
C THR A 222 -4.21 16.81 21.85
N LEU A 223 -3.75 17.39 22.95
CA LEU A 223 -2.63 18.34 22.96
C LEU A 223 -1.26 17.66 23.11
N GLU A 224 -1.22 16.33 22.91
CA GLU A 224 0.02 15.55 22.99
C GLU A 224 0.93 15.88 21.79
N PRO A 225 2.16 16.37 22.02
CA PRO A 225 3.09 16.65 20.94
C PRO A 225 3.44 15.40 20.14
N ARG A 226 3.52 15.54 18.82
CA ARG A 226 3.92 14.47 17.91
C ARG A 226 5.14 14.87 17.09
N GLN A 227 5.97 13.88 16.80
CA GLN A 227 7.06 14.00 15.84
C GLN A 227 6.62 13.45 14.48
N VAL A 228 7.35 13.80 13.42
CA VAL A 228 7.05 13.34 12.06
C VAL A 228 6.96 11.81 11.96
N ASP A 229 7.80 11.08 12.73
CA ASP A 229 7.84 9.62 12.75
C ASP A 229 6.50 9.00 13.13
N HIS A 230 5.69 9.71 13.93
CA HIS A 230 4.32 9.28 14.27
C HIS A 230 3.43 9.12 13.03
N PHE A 231 3.71 9.86 11.97
CA PHE A 231 2.89 9.90 10.76
C PHE A 231 3.45 9.05 9.62
N ILE A 232 4.69 8.56 9.70
CA ILE A 232 5.32 7.80 8.61
C ILE A 232 4.50 6.55 8.29
N GLU A 233 4.29 5.67 9.27
CA GLU A 233 3.53 4.43 9.06
C GLU A 233 2.07 4.72 8.62
N LYS A 234 1.46 5.75 9.19
CA LYS A 234 0.09 6.15 8.87
C LYS A 234 -0.03 6.67 7.45
N SER A 235 0.94 7.46 6.99
CA SER A 235 1.08 7.90 5.60
C SER A 235 1.12 6.69 4.67
N GLN A 236 2.00 5.73 4.95
CA GLN A 236 2.14 4.50 4.16
C GLN A 236 0.84 3.69 4.12
N ARG A 237 0.12 3.58 5.25
CA ARG A 237 -1.18 2.92 5.33
C ARG A 237 -2.22 3.62 4.46
N ILE A 238 -2.38 4.93 4.58
CA ILE A 238 -3.50 5.67 3.98
C ILE A 238 -3.42 5.75 2.45
N GLN A 239 -2.22 5.68 1.87
CA GLN A 239 -2.06 5.60 0.42
C GLN A 239 -2.15 4.18 -0.17
N ARG A 240 -2.31 3.15 0.67
CA ARG A 240 -2.43 1.74 0.22
C ARG A 240 -3.73 1.07 0.63
N ASP A 241 -4.27 1.43 1.79
CA ASP A 241 -5.47 0.84 2.39
C ASP A 241 -6.65 1.01 1.41
N PRO A 242 -7.24 -0.08 0.88
CA PRO A 242 -8.38 0.00 -0.04
C PRO A 242 -9.64 0.58 0.60
N ALA A 243 -9.71 0.69 1.94
CA ALA A 243 -10.78 1.40 2.64
C ALA A 243 -10.48 2.90 2.84
N SER A 244 -9.25 3.34 2.55
CA SER A 244 -8.88 4.75 2.63
C SER A 244 -9.69 5.60 1.64
N LEU A 245 -10.14 6.76 2.09
CA LEU A 245 -10.73 7.76 1.20
C LEU A 245 -9.79 8.11 0.04
N PHE A 246 -8.48 8.14 0.31
CA PHE A 246 -7.47 8.63 -0.61
C PHE A 246 -7.09 7.61 -1.69
N THR A 247 -7.33 6.32 -1.48
CA THR A 247 -7.21 5.29 -2.54
C THR A 247 -8.50 5.17 -3.35
N ASN A 248 -9.66 5.47 -2.74
CA ASN A 248 -10.97 5.36 -3.37
C ASN A 248 -11.45 6.61 -4.14
N LYS A 249 -10.81 7.76 -3.93
CA LYS A 249 -11.15 9.02 -4.61
C LYS A 249 -9.90 9.77 -5.00
N SER A 250 -9.79 10.15 -6.27
CA SER A 250 -8.87 11.21 -6.68
C SER A 250 -9.48 12.55 -6.31
N ILE A 251 -8.76 13.35 -5.54
CA ILE A 251 -9.22 14.61 -4.98
C ILE A 251 -8.16 15.66 -5.29
N CYS A 252 -8.61 16.81 -5.77
CA CYS A 252 -7.83 18.04 -5.82
C CYS A 252 -8.77 19.18 -5.45
N SER A 253 -8.43 19.98 -4.44
CA SER A 253 -9.24 21.13 -4.03
C SER A 253 -8.37 22.32 -3.67
N LEU A 254 -8.88 23.52 -3.94
CA LEU A 254 -8.18 24.78 -3.68
C LEU A 254 -9.20 25.82 -3.21
N GLN A 255 -8.88 26.55 -2.14
CA GLN A 255 -9.74 27.65 -1.70
C GLN A 255 -9.64 28.83 -2.67
N THR A 256 -10.73 29.56 -2.83
CA THR A 256 -10.81 30.78 -3.62
C THR A 256 -11.20 31.96 -2.73
N PRO A 257 -11.02 33.22 -3.15
CA PRO A 257 -11.43 34.38 -2.35
C PRO A 257 -12.90 34.39 -1.93
N THR A 258 -13.77 33.69 -2.66
CA THR A 258 -15.22 33.63 -2.45
C THR A 258 -15.72 32.24 -2.07
N GLY A 259 -14.85 31.25 -1.92
CA GLY A 259 -15.29 29.86 -1.92
C GLY A 259 -14.20 28.81 -2.03
N PHE A 260 -14.45 27.75 -2.79
CA PHE A 260 -13.44 26.78 -3.20
C PHE A 260 -13.79 26.13 -4.52
N LYS A 261 -12.79 25.55 -5.18
CA LYS A 261 -12.96 24.67 -6.33
C LYS A 261 -12.42 23.29 -6.00
N ALA A 262 -13.03 22.26 -6.57
CA ALA A 262 -12.63 20.87 -6.35
C ALA A 262 -12.88 20.01 -7.58
N LEU A 263 -11.90 19.18 -7.90
CA LEU A 263 -12.00 18.07 -8.84
C LEU A 263 -11.96 16.77 -8.03
N ILE A 264 -13.07 16.02 -8.01
CA ILE A 264 -13.18 14.73 -7.31
C ILE A 264 -13.63 13.67 -8.30
N GLY A 265 -12.75 12.71 -8.61
CA GLY A 265 -12.95 11.79 -9.72
C GLY A 265 -13.11 12.56 -11.03
N TRP A 266 -14.29 12.43 -11.65
CA TRP A 266 -14.67 13.09 -12.90
C TRP A 266 -15.56 14.32 -12.73
N ILE A 267 -15.75 14.79 -11.49
CA ILE A 267 -16.65 15.89 -11.18
C ILE A 267 -15.83 17.11 -10.81
N TYR A 268 -15.89 18.14 -11.66
CA TYR A 268 -15.43 19.48 -11.32
C TYR A 268 -16.56 20.24 -10.63
N SER A 269 -16.21 20.95 -9.57
CA SER A 269 -17.12 21.80 -8.82
C SER A 269 -16.47 23.10 -8.42
N GLU A 270 -17.23 24.18 -8.51
CA GLU A 270 -16.90 25.48 -7.95
C GLU A 270 -18.01 25.89 -6.99
N VAL A 271 -17.61 26.18 -5.75
CA VAL A 271 -18.53 26.49 -4.67
C VAL A 271 -18.31 27.92 -4.23
N THR A 272 -19.35 28.73 -4.29
CA THR A 272 -19.32 30.13 -3.84
C THR A 272 -20.08 30.28 -2.53
N TYR A 273 -19.42 30.84 -1.52
CA TYR A 273 -20.01 31.16 -0.23
C TYR A 273 -20.84 32.44 -0.33
N LYS A 274 -22.11 32.40 0.11
CA LYS A 274 -23.00 33.57 0.26
C LYS A 274 -23.47 33.70 1.71
N PRO A 275 -22.62 34.25 2.61
CA PRO A 275 -22.94 34.35 4.03
C PRO A 275 -24.24 35.10 4.31
N GLU A 276 -24.47 36.22 3.63
CA GLU A 276 -25.66 37.07 3.80
C GLU A 276 -26.97 36.36 3.40
N GLU A 277 -26.90 35.51 2.37
CA GLU A 277 -28.04 34.71 1.90
C GLU A 277 -28.17 33.39 2.67
N ARG A 278 -27.24 33.10 3.59
CA ARG A 278 -27.09 31.81 4.30
C ARG A 278 -27.10 30.60 3.36
N VAL A 279 -26.51 30.75 2.18
CA VAL A 279 -26.41 29.72 1.14
C VAL A 279 -24.97 29.52 0.69
N ASP A 280 -24.63 28.28 0.33
CA ASP A 280 -23.42 27.96 -0.45
C ASP A 280 -23.88 27.48 -1.84
N ILE A 281 -23.45 28.16 -2.90
CA ILE A 281 -23.84 27.87 -4.29
C ILE A 281 -22.85 26.86 -4.87
N PHE A 282 -23.33 25.72 -5.35
CA PHE A 282 -22.55 24.67 -5.99
C PHE A 282 -22.80 24.70 -7.51
N ASP A 283 -21.78 25.09 -8.27
CA ASP A 283 -21.71 24.86 -9.70
C ASP A 283 -20.93 23.56 -9.95
N MET A 284 -21.53 22.60 -10.63
CA MET A 284 -21.01 21.23 -10.76
C MET A 284 -21.21 20.71 -12.17
N ARG A 285 -20.17 20.08 -12.71
CA ARG A 285 -20.21 19.41 -14.01
C ARG A 285 -19.29 18.20 -14.05
N ASN A 286 -19.63 17.25 -14.91
CA ASN A 286 -18.69 16.20 -15.30
C ASN A 286 -17.60 16.80 -16.20
N ILE A 287 -16.41 16.24 -16.13
CA ILE A 287 -15.30 16.50 -17.06
C ILE A 287 -15.00 15.23 -17.86
N THR A 288 -14.44 15.39 -19.06
CA THR A 288 -13.99 14.27 -19.91
C THR A 288 -12.50 13.97 -19.70
N GLU A 289 -12.02 12.85 -20.25
CA GLU A 289 -10.59 12.52 -20.26
C GLU A 289 -9.76 13.59 -20.98
N ASP A 290 -10.28 14.14 -22.08
CA ASP A 290 -9.60 15.16 -22.88
C ASP A 290 -9.53 16.52 -22.17
N GLU A 291 -10.49 16.83 -21.28
CA GLU A 291 -10.51 18.07 -20.51
C GLU A 291 -9.63 18.02 -19.24
N LEU A 292 -9.24 16.83 -18.78
CA LEU A 292 -8.68 16.61 -17.44
C LEU A 292 -7.42 17.44 -17.17
N ASP A 293 -6.45 17.37 -18.08
CA ASP A 293 -5.17 18.09 -17.94
C ASP A 293 -5.36 19.60 -18.04
N GLN A 294 -6.28 20.06 -18.90
CA GLN A 294 -6.63 21.48 -19.02
C GLN A 294 -7.27 21.99 -17.72
N VAL A 295 -8.22 21.24 -17.16
CA VAL A 295 -8.86 21.60 -15.88
C VAL A 295 -7.83 21.64 -14.75
N LEU A 296 -6.93 20.65 -14.64
CA LEU A 296 -5.88 20.66 -13.63
C LEU A 296 -4.95 21.87 -13.76
N MET A 297 -4.56 22.23 -14.98
CA MET A 297 -3.69 23.37 -15.23
C MET A 297 -4.40 24.70 -14.96
N GLU A 298 -5.54 24.95 -15.60
CA GLU A 298 -6.24 26.24 -15.51
C GLU A 298 -6.87 26.46 -14.13
N GLN A 299 -7.41 25.40 -13.53
CA GLN A 299 -8.16 25.51 -12.28
C GLN A 299 -7.29 25.24 -11.06
N PHE A 300 -6.18 24.52 -11.15
CA PHE A 300 -5.37 24.21 -9.95
C PHE A 300 -3.89 24.57 -10.11
N ASN A 301 -3.47 25.07 -11.27
CA ASN A 301 -2.07 25.29 -11.63
C ASN A 301 -1.23 24.00 -11.47
N ILE A 302 -1.85 22.84 -11.71
CA ILE A 302 -1.22 21.53 -11.59
C ILE A 302 -0.86 21.01 -12.97
N LYS A 303 0.43 20.67 -13.13
CA LYS A 303 0.93 19.85 -14.24
C LYS A 303 1.42 18.51 -13.69
N LEU A 304 0.87 17.41 -14.19
CA LEU A 304 1.26 16.07 -13.80
C LEU A 304 2.39 15.55 -14.70
N GLN A 305 3.28 14.72 -14.12
CA GLN A 305 4.35 14.04 -14.86
C GLN A 305 3.89 12.71 -15.45
N ASN A 306 2.97 12.04 -14.74
CA ASN A 306 2.41 10.75 -15.12
C ASN A 306 0.91 10.89 -15.38
N LYS A 307 0.38 10.04 -16.28
CA LYS A 307 -1.05 10.04 -16.61
C LYS A 307 -1.89 9.73 -15.37
N LEU A 308 -2.81 10.64 -15.03
CA LEU A 308 -3.76 10.46 -13.95
C LEU A 308 -4.79 9.37 -14.32
N LYS A 309 -5.13 8.51 -13.36
CA LYS A 309 -6.28 7.61 -13.45
C LYS A 309 -7.33 8.05 -12.44
N PRO A 310 -8.27 8.94 -12.80
CA PRO A 310 -9.27 9.42 -11.85
C PRO A 310 -10.14 8.28 -11.34
N ILE A 311 -10.32 8.22 -10.03
CA ILE A 311 -11.25 7.29 -9.38
C ILE A 311 -12.35 8.10 -8.74
N GLY A 312 -13.59 7.87 -9.20
CA GLY A 312 -14.80 8.47 -8.65
C GLY A 312 -15.95 7.50 -8.76
N TRP A 313 -16.84 7.49 -7.76
CA TRP A 313 -18.14 6.83 -7.88
C TRP A 313 -18.94 7.53 -8.98
N CYS A 314 -19.06 6.93 -10.16
CA CYS A 314 -19.93 7.46 -11.20
C CYS A 314 -21.21 6.60 -11.31
N ASN A 315 -22.31 7.16 -10.81
CA ASN A 315 -23.66 6.86 -11.31
C ASN A 315 -23.87 7.75 -12.54
N GLN A 316 -23.81 7.19 -13.76
CA GLN A 316 -24.58 7.60 -14.95
C GLN A 316 -24.00 6.91 -16.20
N LEU A 317 -24.72 5.92 -16.74
CA LEU A 317 -24.77 5.67 -18.17
C LEU A 317 -26.25 5.56 -18.56
N SER A 318 -26.84 6.70 -18.86
CA SER A 318 -28.09 6.79 -19.61
C SER A 318 -27.78 6.59 -21.10
N GLY A 319 -28.43 5.58 -21.69
CA GLY A 319 -28.59 5.46 -23.14
C GLY A 319 -27.49 4.67 -23.84
N TYR A 320 -27.58 3.34 -23.81
CA TYR A 320 -27.47 2.44 -24.98
C TYR A 320 -27.66 0.98 -24.48
N GLY A 321 -28.67 0.28 -25.03
CA GLY A 321 -28.72 -1.18 -25.04
C GLY A 321 -29.07 -1.92 -23.73
N ARG A 322 -30.36 -1.95 -23.38
CA ARG A 322 -30.92 -3.05 -22.55
C ARG A 322 -30.85 -4.36 -23.34
N SER A 323 -29.74 -5.10 -23.25
CA SER A 323 -29.67 -6.57 -23.46
C SER A 323 -28.23 -7.09 -23.51
N LYS A 324 -27.47 -6.92 -22.42
CA LYS A 324 -26.29 -7.77 -22.11
C LYS A 324 -25.68 -7.54 -20.72
N VAL A 325 -26.33 -6.77 -19.86
CA VAL A 325 -25.76 -6.35 -18.56
C VAL A 325 -26.47 -7.01 -17.35
N CYS A 326 -27.17 -8.13 -17.57
CA CYS A 326 -27.67 -8.95 -16.45
C CYS A 326 -26.58 -9.80 -15.77
N SER A 327 -25.32 -9.74 -16.22
CA SER A 327 -24.18 -10.43 -15.59
C SER A 327 -23.16 -9.50 -14.91
N PHE A 328 -23.24 -8.18 -15.10
CA PHE A 328 -22.31 -7.21 -14.48
C PHE A 328 -22.89 -6.45 -13.29
N ALA A 329 -24.22 -6.33 -13.19
CA ALA A 329 -24.90 -5.63 -12.10
C ALA A 329 -24.93 -6.41 -10.76
N LYS A 330 -24.34 -7.60 -10.69
CA LYS A 330 -24.05 -8.30 -9.40
C LYS A 330 -22.67 -7.98 -8.83
N SER A 331 -21.82 -7.23 -9.54
CA SER A 331 -20.41 -7.05 -9.19
C SER A 331 -20.08 -5.76 -8.40
N ILE A 332 -21.05 -4.90 -8.09
CA ILE A 332 -20.82 -3.57 -7.45
C ILE A 332 -21.41 -3.49 -6.04
N VAL A 333 -21.75 -4.63 -5.46
CA VAL A 333 -21.50 -4.85 -4.03
C VAL A 333 -20.18 -5.62 -4.01
N ARG A 334 -19.03 -4.94 -3.86
CA ARG A 334 -17.80 -5.67 -3.46
C ARG A 334 -18.04 -6.13 -2.03
N GLY A 335 -18.73 -7.26 -1.92
CA GLY A 335 -19.04 -7.90 -0.68
C GLY A 335 -17.76 -8.30 0.02
N LYS A 336 -17.86 -8.35 1.35
CA LYS A 336 -17.00 -9.10 2.26
C LYS A 336 -16.35 -10.31 1.57
N MET A 337 -15.07 -10.57 1.82
CA MET A 337 -14.36 -11.76 1.31
C MET A 337 -15.22 -13.01 1.45
N ASN A 338 -15.29 -13.82 0.40
CA ASN A 338 -16.21 -14.94 0.30
C ASN A 338 -15.44 -16.26 0.16
N LEU A 339 -15.71 -17.21 1.05
CA LEU A 339 -15.07 -18.51 1.09
C LEU A 339 -15.32 -19.33 -0.19
N GLU A 340 -16.48 -19.16 -0.82
CA GLU A 340 -16.83 -19.84 -2.07
C GLU A 340 -15.95 -19.39 -3.24
N GLU A 341 -15.59 -18.10 -3.32
CA GLU A 341 -14.65 -17.62 -4.34
C GLU A 341 -13.26 -18.25 -4.15
N TYR A 342 -12.83 -18.43 -2.90
CA TYR A 342 -11.59 -19.14 -2.59
C TYR A 342 -11.66 -20.62 -3.00
N PHE A 343 -12.75 -21.32 -2.69
CA PHE A 343 -12.93 -22.71 -3.10
C PHE A 343 -12.91 -22.88 -4.62
N GLN A 344 -13.57 -21.97 -5.35
CA GLN A 344 -13.51 -21.94 -6.81
C GLN A 344 -12.07 -21.72 -7.31
N ARG A 345 -11.32 -20.80 -6.68
CA ARG A 345 -9.91 -20.52 -7.03
C ARG A 345 -9.00 -21.74 -6.91
N ILE A 346 -9.25 -22.61 -5.92
CA ILE A 346 -8.44 -23.82 -5.68
C ILE A 346 -9.08 -25.09 -6.25
N GLY A 347 -10.27 -25.00 -6.86
CA GLY A 347 -11.00 -26.17 -7.39
C GLY A 347 -11.53 -27.12 -6.30
N PHE A 348 -11.87 -26.61 -5.11
CA PHE A 348 -12.46 -27.43 -4.05
C PHE A 348 -13.98 -27.55 -4.23
N HIS A 349 -14.47 -28.79 -4.26
CA HIS A 349 -15.90 -29.12 -4.39
C HIS A 349 -16.41 -30.04 -3.27
N GLY A 350 -15.61 -30.21 -2.20
CA GLY A 350 -15.96 -31.06 -1.06
C GLY A 350 -16.84 -30.36 -0.03
N PRO A 351 -17.29 -31.09 1.01
CA PRO A 351 -18.03 -30.49 2.13
C PRO A 351 -17.14 -29.53 2.92
N SER A 352 -17.55 -28.25 3.02
CA SER A 352 -16.81 -27.20 3.71
C SER A 352 -17.21 -27.01 5.17
N ASP A 353 -18.26 -27.70 5.62
CA ASP A 353 -18.81 -27.71 6.98
C ASP A 353 -18.14 -28.72 7.92
N LYS A 354 -17.19 -29.51 7.40
CA LYS A 354 -16.44 -30.52 8.18
C LYS A 354 -15.03 -30.06 8.51
N MET A 355 -14.78 -29.79 9.80
CA MET A 355 -13.47 -29.39 10.33
C MET A 355 -12.60 -30.60 10.71
N ASP A 356 -12.52 -31.59 9.82
CA ASP A 356 -11.72 -32.81 10.02
C ASP A 356 -10.38 -32.77 9.26
N LEU A 357 -9.51 -33.75 9.55
CA LEU A 357 -8.19 -33.84 8.92
C LEU A 357 -8.26 -34.13 7.42
N ALA A 358 -9.31 -34.81 6.94
CA ALA A 358 -9.47 -35.10 5.52
C ALA A 358 -9.77 -33.81 4.74
N THR A 359 -10.68 -32.98 5.23
CA THR A 359 -10.96 -31.65 4.67
C THR A 359 -9.70 -30.78 4.68
N LEU A 360 -8.98 -30.71 5.82
CA LEU A 360 -7.75 -29.91 5.92
C LEU A 360 -6.69 -30.35 4.90
N ARG A 361 -6.47 -31.67 4.74
CA ARG A 361 -5.57 -32.23 3.71
C ARG A 361 -6.00 -31.84 2.31
N SER A 362 -7.29 -31.96 1.99
CA SER A 362 -7.81 -31.64 0.67
C SER A 362 -7.61 -30.17 0.31
N ILE A 363 -8.02 -29.23 1.16
CA ILE A 363 -7.88 -27.79 0.88
C ILE A 363 -6.41 -27.35 0.84
N HIS A 364 -5.56 -27.95 1.69
CA HIS A 364 -4.12 -27.66 1.72
C HIS A 364 -3.45 -28.08 0.40
N LYS A 365 -3.70 -29.32 -0.02
CA LYS A 365 -3.15 -29.87 -1.27
C LYS A 365 -3.62 -29.09 -2.49
N LEU A 366 -4.93 -28.78 -2.55
CA LEU A 366 -5.49 -27.98 -3.64
C LEU A 366 -4.91 -26.56 -3.67
N HIS A 367 -4.68 -25.93 -2.51
CA HIS A 367 -4.06 -24.61 -2.45
C HIS A 367 -2.66 -24.62 -3.07
N VAL A 368 -1.77 -25.51 -2.63
CA VAL A 368 -0.38 -25.54 -3.10
C VAL A 368 -0.25 -25.92 -4.58
N MET A 369 -1.27 -26.58 -5.14
CA MET A 369 -1.38 -26.92 -6.56
C MET A 369 -2.03 -25.83 -7.42
N SER A 370 -2.72 -24.86 -6.80
CA SER A 370 -3.50 -23.85 -7.53
C SER A 370 -2.93 -22.46 -7.41
N ILE A 371 -2.38 -22.10 -6.25
CA ILE A 371 -1.91 -20.75 -5.93
C ILE A 371 -0.38 -20.76 -5.82
N PRO A 372 0.34 -20.07 -6.72
CA PRO A 372 1.80 -20.07 -6.69
C PRO A 372 2.40 -19.41 -5.44
N PHE A 373 3.55 -19.92 -5.01
CA PHE A 373 4.50 -19.17 -4.19
C PHE A 373 5.29 -18.23 -5.11
N GLU A 374 5.11 -16.92 -4.97
CA GLU A 374 5.72 -15.92 -5.86
C GLU A 374 5.97 -14.57 -5.19
N ASN A 375 6.97 -13.84 -5.68
CA ASN A 375 7.30 -12.47 -5.24
C ASN A 375 7.36 -11.46 -6.40
N LEU A 376 6.69 -11.76 -7.51
CA LEU A 376 6.73 -11.01 -8.77
C LEU A 376 6.25 -9.58 -8.60
N SER A 377 5.37 -9.29 -7.65
CA SER A 377 4.95 -7.92 -7.34
C SER A 377 6.16 -6.99 -7.11
N ILE A 378 7.18 -7.44 -6.37
CA ILE A 378 8.42 -6.66 -6.14
C ILE A 378 9.11 -6.33 -7.47
N HIS A 379 9.16 -7.29 -8.38
CA HIS A 379 9.82 -7.20 -9.68
C HIS A 379 8.96 -6.48 -10.75
N CYS A 380 7.69 -6.24 -10.44
CA CYS A 380 6.74 -5.44 -11.22
C CYS A 380 6.58 -4.02 -10.66
N GLY A 381 7.34 -3.64 -9.62
CA GLY A 381 7.21 -2.34 -8.94
C GLY A 381 5.95 -2.20 -8.08
N GLU A 382 5.27 -3.31 -7.80
CA GLU A 382 4.11 -3.41 -6.92
C GLU A 382 4.58 -3.72 -5.49
N TRP A 383 3.83 -3.22 -4.50
CA TRP A 383 4.09 -3.52 -3.11
C TRP A 383 3.29 -4.72 -2.63
N ILE A 384 3.92 -5.54 -1.79
CA ILE A 384 3.26 -6.59 -1.04
C ILE A 384 2.81 -6.01 0.31
N THR A 385 1.57 -6.32 0.70
CA THR A 385 0.92 -5.77 1.90
C THR A 385 0.47 -6.88 2.85
N MET A 386 0.23 -6.54 4.12
CA MET A 386 -0.45 -7.41 5.10
C MET A 386 -1.96 -7.12 5.19
N ASP A 387 -2.55 -6.46 4.19
CA ASP A 387 -3.99 -6.24 4.12
C ASP A 387 -4.68 -7.47 3.52
N LEU A 388 -5.49 -8.15 4.33
CA LEU A 388 -6.08 -9.45 3.97
C LEU A 388 -7.01 -9.36 2.77
N GLU A 389 -7.77 -8.27 2.63
CA GLU A 389 -8.67 -8.09 1.49
C GLU A 389 -7.89 -7.85 0.19
N THR A 390 -6.81 -7.07 0.23
CA THR A 390 -5.89 -6.89 -0.89
C THR A 390 -5.26 -8.22 -1.30
N ILE A 391 -4.80 -9.01 -0.32
CA ILE A 391 -4.27 -10.36 -0.54
C ILE A 391 -5.32 -11.24 -1.19
N PHE A 392 -6.55 -11.27 -0.67
CA PHE A 392 -7.66 -12.03 -1.24
C PHE A 392 -7.94 -11.62 -2.69
N ASN A 393 -8.03 -10.32 -2.96
CA ASN A 393 -8.27 -9.79 -4.31
C ASN A 393 -7.15 -10.19 -5.28
N LYS A 394 -5.90 -10.19 -4.82
CA LYS A 394 -4.73 -10.60 -5.60
C LYS A 394 -4.77 -12.10 -5.89
N LEU A 395 -4.75 -12.93 -4.85
CA LEU A 395 -4.59 -14.38 -4.96
C LEU A 395 -5.84 -15.08 -5.53
N VAL A 396 -7.03 -14.65 -5.10
CA VAL A 396 -8.32 -15.26 -5.47
C VAL A 396 -8.90 -14.63 -6.73
N ARG A 397 -9.19 -13.32 -6.70
CA ARG A 397 -9.94 -12.65 -7.77
C ARG A 397 -9.10 -12.33 -9.01
N SER A 398 -7.79 -12.19 -8.85
CA SER A 398 -6.86 -11.85 -9.94
C SER A 398 -5.98 -13.01 -10.38
N SER A 399 -6.21 -14.22 -9.84
CA SER A 399 -5.46 -15.44 -10.13
C SER A 399 -3.94 -15.29 -9.99
N ARG A 400 -3.47 -14.44 -9.08
CA ARG A 400 -2.05 -14.31 -8.74
C ARG A 400 -1.64 -15.34 -7.68
N GLY A 401 -0.35 -15.38 -7.38
CA GLY A 401 0.18 -16.04 -6.18
C GLY A 401 0.59 -15.01 -5.13
N GLY A 402 1.36 -15.45 -4.15
CA GLY A 402 2.02 -14.57 -3.19
C GLY A 402 3.16 -15.27 -2.48
N TRP A 403 3.90 -14.56 -1.64
CA TRP A 403 4.90 -15.21 -0.78
C TRP A 403 4.25 -15.72 0.52
N CYS A 404 5.05 -16.21 1.46
CA CYS A 404 4.54 -16.85 2.68
C CYS A 404 3.60 -15.95 3.50
N LEU A 405 3.90 -14.66 3.61
CA LEU A 405 3.07 -13.73 4.40
C LEU A 405 1.69 -13.47 3.79
N GLU A 406 1.53 -13.67 2.47
CA GLU A 406 0.26 -13.48 1.77
C GLU A 406 -0.55 -14.79 1.77
N ASN A 407 0.05 -15.86 1.25
CA ASN A 407 -0.62 -17.15 1.12
C ASN A 407 -1.00 -17.77 2.47
N ASN A 408 -0.09 -17.81 3.44
CA ASN A 408 -0.40 -18.39 4.74
C ASN A 408 -1.33 -17.49 5.56
N TYR A 409 -1.34 -16.17 5.33
CA TYR A 409 -2.32 -15.29 5.98
C TYR A 409 -3.73 -15.50 5.41
N LEU A 410 -3.86 -15.56 4.08
CA LEU A 410 -5.11 -15.95 3.40
C LEU A 410 -5.59 -17.33 3.88
N PHE A 411 -4.70 -18.31 3.92
CA PHE A 411 -5.05 -19.66 4.35
C PHE A 411 -5.47 -19.70 5.82
N GLY A 412 -4.82 -18.93 6.70
CA GLY A 412 -5.24 -18.77 8.09
C GLY A 412 -6.64 -18.19 8.22
N TRP A 413 -7.02 -17.23 7.36
CA TRP A 413 -8.40 -16.72 7.29
C TRP A 413 -9.37 -17.79 6.81
N VAL A 414 -9.07 -18.51 5.72
CA VAL A 414 -9.89 -19.63 5.23
C VAL A 414 -10.17 -20.63 6.33
N LEU A 415 -9.13 -21.05 7.06
CA LEU A 415 -9.25 -22.02 8.15
C LEU A 415 -10.21 -21.52 9.24
N ARG A 416 -10.08 -20.25 9.66
CA ARG A 416 -10.95 -19.66 10.69
C ARG A 416 -12.39 -19.48 10.21
N GLU A 417 -12.61 -19.06 8.97
CA GLU A 417 -13.96 -18.94 8.40
C GLU A 417 -14.64 -20.31 8.24
N MET A 418 -13.88 -21.37 7.95
CA MET A 418 -14.37 -22.75 7.99
C MET A 418 -14.62 -23.27 9.41
N GLY A 419 -14.20 -22.56 10.46
CA GLY A 419 -14.37 -22.96 11.86
C GLY A 419 -13.25 -23.81 12.44
N PHE A 420 -12.11 -23.98 11.75
CA PHE A 420 -10.95 -24.64 12.35
C PHE A 420 -10.35 -23.79 13.47
N ASN A 421 -9.84 -24.45 14.51
CA ASN A 421 -9.01 -23.82 15.54
C ASN A 421 -7.61 -23.56 14.98
N ALA A 422 -7.44 -22.46 14.26
CA ALA A 422 -6.20 -22.07 13.60
C ALA A 422 -5.50 -20.89 14.31
N THR A 423 -4.22 -21.07 14.62
CA THR A 423 -3.33 -20.07 15.21
C THR A 423 -2.22 -19.72 14.24
N MET A 424 -2.01 -18.43 13.97
CA MET A 424 -0.86 -17.96 13.20
C MET A 424 0.41 -18.05 14.06
N LEU A 425 1.50 -18.56 13.48
CA LEU A 425 2.82 -18.66 14.10
C LEU A 425 3.87 -18.02 13.19
N GLY A 426 4.98 -17.59 13.80
CA GLY A 426 6.14 -17.10 13.06
C GLY A 426 7.32 -18.06 13.14
N GLY A 427 8.05 -18.14 12.04
CA GLY A 427 9.22 -18.99 11.87
C GLY A 427 10.42 -18.23 11.28
N ARG A 428 11.59 -18.85 11.42
CA ARG A 428 12.87 -18.36 10.92
C ARG A 428 13.42 -19.37 9.91
N VAL A 429 13.57 -18.95 8.66
CA VAL A 429 14.10 -19.81 7.58
C VAL A 429 15.58 -20.10 7.80
N PHE A 430 16.00 -21.35 7.64
CA PHE A 430 17.39 -21.75 7.78
C PHE A 430 18.27 -21.10 6.70
N ASN A 431 19.34 -20.43 7.11
CA ASN A 431 20.31 -19.84 6.20
C ASN A 431 21.48 -20.80 6.01
N THR A 432 21.60 -21.33 4.79
CA THR A 432 22.65 -22.31 4.44
C THR A 432 24.06 -21.71 4.36
N ILE A 433 24.18 -20.38 4.21
CA ILE A 433 25.47 -19.68 4.17
C ILE A 433 26.02 -19.54 5.60
N THR A 434 25.19 -19.08 6.53
CA THR A 434 25.59 -18.91 7.94
C THR A 434 25.46 -20.22 8.73
N ASN A 435 24.82 -21.23 8.15
CA ASN A 435 24.49 -22.52 8.78
C ASN A 435 23.73 -22.35 10.10
N ASP A 436 22.79 -21.41 10.12
CA ASP A 436 22.01 -21.03 11.32
C ASP A 436 20.63 -20.46 10.94
N PHE A 437 19.76 -20.31 11.93
CA PHE A 437 18.49 -19.60 11.84
C PHE A 437 18.69 -18.12 12.22
N PRO A 438 18.73 -17.18 11.25
CA PRO A 438 18.96 -15.77 11.52
C PRO A 438 17.87 -15.18 12.43
N PRO A 439 18.18 -14.11 13.19
CA PRO A 439 17.21 -13.50 14.09
C PRO A 439 16.04 -12.84 13.34
N GLY A 440 14.88 -12.84 13.99
CA GLY A 440 13.63 -12.27 13.47
C GLY A 440 12.83 -13.25 12.62
N GLU A 441 11.55 -13.39 12.94
CA GLU A 441 10.63 -14.27 12.23
C GLU A 441 10.33 -13.70 10.84
N ASN A 442 10.60 -14.49 9.80
CA ASN A 442 10.50 -14.12 8.39
C ASN A 442 9.65 -15.10 7.57
N HIS A 443 9.02 -16.07 8.25
CA HIS A 443 8.11 -17.03 7.68
C HIS A 443 6.83 -17.07 8.50
N LEU A 444 5.66 -17.03 7.84
CA LEU A 444 4.36 -17.16 8.48
C LEU A 444 3.82 -18.55 8.22
N ILE A 445 3.38 -19.26 9.25
CA ILE A 445 2.71 -20.57 9.15
C ILE A 445 1.46 -20.61 10.02
N ASN A 446 0.63 -21.64 9.87
CA ASN A 446 -0.55 -21.85 10.72
C ASN A 446 -0.43 -23.15 11.50
N LYS A 447 -0.84 -23.14 12.77
CA LYS A 447 -1.10 -24.33 13.57
C LYS A 447 -2.61 -24.57 13.63
N VAL A 448 -3.06 -25.79 13.37
CA VAL A 448 -4.47 -26.18 13.42
C VAL A 448 -4.66 -27.30 14.43
N VAL A 449 -5.68 -27.22 15.29
CA VAL A 449 -6.02 -28.28 16.24
C VAL A 449 -7.28 -29.00 15.78
N ILE A 450 -7.20 -30.32 15.58
CA ILE A 450 -8.31 -31.20 15.18
C ILE A 450 -8.35 -32.36 16.17
N ASP A 451 -9.48 -32.59 16.82
CA ASP A 451 -9.67 -33.65 17.83
C ASP A 451 -8.55 -33.68 18.90
N GLY A 452 -8.14 -32.50 19.36
CA GLY A 452 -7.06 -32.32 20.36
C GLY A 452 -5.64 -32.48 19.82
N LYS A 453 -5.46 -32.81 18.53
CA LYS A 453 -4.15 -33.02 17.90
C LYS A 453 -3.70 -31.77 17.14
N PRO A 454 -2.52 -31.20 17.43
CA PRO A 454 -1.97 -30.07 16.70
C PRO A 454 -1.27 -30.48 15.40
N TYR A 455 -1.54 -29.75 14.34
CA TYR A 455 -0.92 -29.88 13.02
C TYR A 455 -0.33 -28.54 12.56
N ILE A 456 0.77 -28.58 11.81
CA ILE A 456 1.32 -27.43 11.10
C ILE A 456 0.81 -27.46 9.66
N ALA A 457 0.20 -26.37 9.24
CA ALA A 457 -0.22 -26.09 7.89
C ALA A 457 0.59 -24.90 7.34
N ASP A 458 1.29 -25.15 6.24
CA ASP A 458 2.10 -24.17 5.53
C ASP A 458 1.91 -24.41 4.04
N VAL A 459 1.22 -23.50 3.37
CA VAL A 459 0.88 -23.58 1.96
C VAL A 459 1.82 -22.76 1.06
N SER A 460 2.93 -22.23 1.61
CA SER A 460 3.73 -21.24 0.86
C SER A 460 5.19 -21.11 1.28
N PHE A 461 5.89 -22.24 1.41
CA PHE A 461 7.35 -22.28 1.37
C PHE A 461 7.88 -22.42 -0.07
N GLY A 462 7.13 -23.16 -0.91
CA GLY A 462 7.44 -23.35 -2.32
C GLY A 462 8.47 -24.45 -2.62
N VAL A 463 8.68 -24.68 -3.91
CA VAL A 463 9.68 -25.60 -4.49
C VAL A 463 9.68 -27.00 -3.85
N SER A 464 10.83 -27.68 -3.72
CA SER A 464 10.92 -29.02 -3.13
C SER A 464 10.69 -29.09 -1.62
N SER A 465 10.58 -27.96 -0.93
CA SER A 465 10.42 -27.90 0.53
C SER A 465 8.97 -27.66 0.96
N GLN A 466 8.05 -27.50 0.00
CA GLN A 466 6.63 -27.37 0.22
C GLN A 466 6.02 -28.70 0.71
N ILE A 467 5.39 -28.68 1.88
CA ILE A 467 4.53 -29.79 2.34
C ILE A 467 3.24 -29.78 1.51
N TRP A 468 2.72 -30.95 1.17
CA TRP A 468 1.43 -31.09 0.46
C TRP A 468 0.27 -31.33 1.42
N GLU A 469 0.57 -31.86 2.60
CA GLU A 469 -0.38 -32.14 3.66
C GLU A 469 0.12 -31.58 5.00
N PRO A 470 -0.80 -31.22 5.93
CA PRO A 470 -0.42 -30.77 7.26
C PRO A 470 0.43 -31.80 7.99
N LEU A 471 1.44 -31.33 8.73
CA LEU A 471 2.32 -32.17 9.54
C LEU A 471 1.81 -32.22 10.97
N GLU A 472 1.61 -33.41 11.52
CA GLU A 472 1.28 -33.58 12.93
C GLU A 472 2.48 -33.14 13.78
N LEU A 473 2.22 -32.33 14.81
CA LEU A 473 3.25 -31.72 15.65
C LEU A 473 3.76 -32.72 16.70
N ILE A 474 4.44 -33.78 16.24
CA ILE A 474 5.08 -34.82 17.05
C ILE A 474 6.59 -34.80 16.80
N SER A 475 7.36 -34.60 17.87
CA SER A 475 8.82 -34.55 17.78
C SER A 475 9.39 -35.92 17.36
N GLY A 476 10.25 -35.92 16.35
CA GLY A 476 10.95 -37.12 15.87
C GLY A 476 10.14 -38.01 14.94
N LYS A 477 8.87 -37.70 14.67
CA LYS A 477 8.01 -38.51 13.79
C LYS A 477 8.34 -38.26 12.31
N ASP A 478 8.65 -39.35 11.59
CA ASP A 478 8.73 -39.33 10.14
C ASP A 478 7.35 -39.22 9.51
N GLN A 479 7.21 -38.26 8.59
CA GLN A 479 5.98 -37.96 7.89
C GLN A 479 6.25 -37.98 6.38
N PRO A 480 6.16 -39.16 5.74
CA PRO A 480 6.37 -39.31 4.30
C PRO A 480 5.31 -38.55 3.50
N GLN A 481 5.76 -37.79 2.50
CA GLN A 481 4.92 -37.14 1.49
C GLN A 481 5.56 -37.28 0.11
N ALA A 482 4.88 -36.82 -0.94
CA ALA A 482 5.38 -36.94 -2.32
C ALA A 482 6.78 -36.35 -2.50
N ALA A 483 7.07 -35.19 -1.88
CA ALA A 483 8.36 -34.50 -1.98
C ALA A 483 9.51 -35.17 -1.20
N GLY A 484 9.22 -36.12 -0.31
CA GLY A 484 10.20 -36.73 0.59
C GLY A 484 9.65 -36.94 1.99
N VAL A 485 10.53 -37.18 2.97
CA VAL A 485 10.14 -37.39 4.36
C VAL A 485 10.38 -36.10 5.14
N PHE A 486 9.32 -35.57 5.75
CA PHE A 486 9.41 -34.43 6.66
C PHE A 486 9.47 -34.92 8.10
N ARG A 487 10.22 -34.21 8.95
CA ARG A 487 10.30 -34.48 10.38
C ARG A 487 10.29 -33.16 11.14
N LEU A 488 9.46 -33.11 12.19
CA LEU A 488 9.47 -32.02 13.17
C LEU A 488 10.29 -32.49 14.37
N THR A 489 11.26 -31.70 14.81
CA THR A 489 12.08 -32.01 15.99
C THR A 489 11.97 -30.86 16.98
N LYS A 490 11.62 -31.18 18.23
CA LYS A 490 11.56 -30.20 19.33
C LYS A 490 12.91 -30.14 20.04
N LYS A 491 13.46 -28.93 20.18
CA LYS A 491 14.63 -28.62 21.00
C LYS A 491 14.24 -27.46 21.92
N GLU A 492 14.17 -27.72 23.22
CA GLU A 492 13.64 -26.77 24.21
C GLU A 492 12.25 -26.26 23.76
N ASP A 493 12.06 -24.96 23.60
CA ASP A 493 10.81 -24.34 23.16
C ASP A 493 10.71 -24.15 21.64
N THR A 494 11.74 -24.54 20.89
CA THR A 494 11.81 -24.39 19.43
C THR A 494 11.51 -25.70 18.72
N TRP A 495 10.67 -25.62 17.70
CA TRP A 495 10.44 -26.68 16.72
C TRP A 495 11.25 -26.42 15.47
N ILE A 496 11.83 -27.48 14.90
CA ILE A 496 12.61 -27.42 13.66
C ILE A 496 11.97 -28.36 12.66
N LEU A 497 11.68 -27.84 11.47
CA LEU A 497 11.28 -28.65 10.33
C LEU A 497 12.51 -29.03 9.50
N GLU A 498 12.68 -30.32 9.27
CA GLU A 498 13.68 -30.87 8.36
C GLU A 498 13.03 -31.74 7.29
N LYS A 499 13.73 -31.87 6.16
CA LYS A 499 13.35 -32.75 5.06
C LYS A 499 14.50 -33.66 4.69
N THR A 500 14.17 -34.93 4.49
CA THR A 500 14.99 -35.92 3.78
C THR A 500 14.43 -36.10 2.38
N GLY A 501 15.16 -35.60 1.38
CA GLY A 501 14.83 -35.69 -0.03
C GLY A 501 15.45 -36.90 -0.74
N ARG A 502 15.15 -37.01 -2.03
CA ARG A 502 15.73 -38.00 -2.95
C ARG A 502 16.94 -37.44 -3.68
N THR A 503 17.63 -38.28 -4.43
CA THR A 503 18.79 -37.85 -5.21
C THR A 503 18.33 -37.02 -6.41
N PRO A 504 18.81 -35.76 -6.57
CA PRO A 504 18.45 -34.96 -7.74
C PRO A 504 19.19 -35.46 -8.98
N LYS A 505 18.46 -35.68 -10.08
CA LYS A 505 19.00 -36.03 -11.39
C LYS A 505 18.64 -34.92 -12.38
N VAL A 506 19.63 -34.08 -12.69
CA VAL A 506 19.50 -33.00 -13.67
C VAL A 506 19.57 -33.58 -15.08
N LEU A 507 18.54 -33.36 -15.88
CA LEU A 507 18.45 -33.92 -17.24
C LEU A 507 19.31 -33.13 -18.23
N ASN A 508 19.35 -31.81 -18.09
CA ASN A 508 20.17 -30.95 -18.94
C ASN A 508 21.60 -30.82 -18.36
N PRO A 509 22.65 -31.32 -19.05
CA PRO A 509 24.03 -31.26 -18.57
C PRO A 509 24.55 -29.85 -18.27
N GLU A 510 24.03 -28.81 -18.93
CA GLU A 510 24.42 -27.41 -18.67
C GLU A 510 24.11 -26.97 -17.23
N PHE A 511 23.08 -27.57 -16.63
CA PHE A 511 22.66 -27.27 -15.26
C PHE A 511 23.21 -28.27 -14.23
N ALA A 512 24.07 -29.21 -14.63
CA ALA A 512 24.63 -30.24 -13.75
C ALA A 512 25.37 -29.66 -12.52
N LYS A 513 25.86 -28.42 -12.61
CA LYS A 513 26.51 -27.67 -11.52
C LYS A 513 25.72 -26.45 -11.05
N SER A 514 24.44 -26.34 -11.42
CA SER A 514 23.59 -25.20 -11.03
C SER A 514 23.52 -25.08 -9.51
N SER A 515 23.65 -23.84 -9.03
CA SER A 515 23.50 -23.48 -7.61
C SER A 515 22.06 -23.54 -7.13
N LEU A 516 21.09 -23.63 -8.05
CA LEU A 516 19.68 -23.83 -7.70
C LEU A 516 19.41 -25.27 -7.24
N VAL A 517 20.26 -26.24 -7.56
CA VAL A 517 19.99 -27.66 -7.24
C VAL A 517 20.52 -27.99 -5.84
N ASN A 518 19.62 -28.25 -4.90
CA ASN A 518 20.01 -28.76 -3.58
C ASN A 518 20.43 -30.23 -3.69
N ARG A 519 21.66 -30.54 -3.27
CA ARG A 519 22.22 -31.90 -3.28
C ARG A 519 22.37 -32.49 -1.88
N LYS A 520 22.00 -31.74 -0.83
CA LYS A 520 21.96 -32.28 0.53
C LYS A 520 20.74 -33.18 0.64
N GLN A 521 20.97 -34.45 0.99
CA GLN A 521 19.89 -35.41 1.15
C GLN A 521 18.97 -35.03 2.32
N THR A 522 19.54 -34.63 3.46
CA THR A 522 18.80 -34.12 4.62
C THR A 522 19.19 -32.69 4.90
N TYR A 523 18.21 -31.81 5.13
CA TYR A 523 18.45 -30.40 5.43
C TYR A 523 17.33 -29.79 6.28
N GLN A 524 17.68 -28.74 7.03
CA GLN A 524 16.74 -27.95 7.82
C GLN A 524 16.06 -26.90 6.92
N ILE A 525 14.77 -26.67 7.17
CA ILE A 525 13.94 -25.76 6.37
C ILE A 525 13.72 -24.45 7.15
N PHE A 526 13.01 -24.52 8.28
CA PHE A 526 12.79 -23.40 9.18
C PHE A 526 12.61 -23.89 10.62
N CYS A 527 12.72 -22.97 11.58
CA CYS A 527 12.34 -23.22 12.96
C CYS A 527 11.24 -22.25 13.42
N PHE A 528 10.48 -22.59 14.47
CA PHE A 528 9.40 -21.76 15.00
C PHE A 528 9.13 -22.08 16.48
N THR A 529 8.42 -21.18 17.15
CA THR A 529 7.86 -21.42 18.49
C THR A 529 6.35 -21.55 18.40
N LEU A 530 5.71 -21.99 19.48
CA LEU A 530 4.24 -22.05 19.54
C LEU A 530 3.60 -20.74 20.00
N GLN A 531 4.36 -19.64 20.04
CA GLN A 531 3.86 -18.32 20.38
C GLN A 531 2.90 -17.83 19.29
N PRO A 532 1.64 -17.52 19.63
CA PRO A 532 0.70 -16.93 18.69
C PRO A 532 1.23 -15.59 18.16
N ARG A 533 1.02 -15.35 16.86
CA ARG A 533 1.32 -14.08 16.20
C ARG A 533 0.05 -13.48 15.61
N GLU A 534 0.06 -12.17 15.52
CA GLU A 534 -0.92 -11.39 14.77
C GLU A 534 -0.28 -10.88 13.47
N PRO A 535 -1.04 -10.59 12.41
CA PRO A 535 -0.49 -10.14 11.12
C PRO A 535 0.42 -8.90 11.26
N GLU A 536 0.14 -8.01 12.21
CA GLU A 536 0.94 -6.81 12.49
C GLU A 536 2.38 -7.16 12.91
N HIS A 537 2.60 -8.34 13.51
CA HIS A 537 3.95 -8.81 13.86
C HIS A 537 4.88 -8.89 12.64
N PHE A 538 4.31 -9.14 11.46
CA PHE A 538 5.07 -9.31 10.22
C PHE A 538 5.17 -8.02 9.40
N ALA A 539 4.55 -6.90 9.80
CA ALA A 539 4.50 -5.68 8.99
C ALA A 539 5.89 -5.11 8.69
N GLU A 540 6.72 -4.94 9.72
CA GLU A 540 8.10 -4.47 9.56
C GLU A 540 8.93 -5.46 8.73
N LYS A 541 8.83 -6.76 9.04
CA LYS A 541 9.57 -7.78 8.31
C LYS A 541 9.17 -7.85 6.84
N SER A 542 7.88 -7.75 6.55
CA SER A 542 7.35 -7.65 5.18
C SER A 542 7.95 -6.47 4.44
N HIS A 543 8.07 -5.31 5.10
CA HIS A 543 8.73 -4.14 4.52
C HIS A 543 10.21 -4.40 4.24
N THR A 544 10.97 -4.89 5.22
CA THR A 544 12.40 -5.20 5.05
C THR A 544 12.63 -6.21 3.93
N LEU A 545 11.87 -7.30 3.88
CA LEU A 545 12.04 -8.35 2.88
C LEU A 545 11.82 -7.88 1.44
N GLN A 546 11.02 -6.84 1.20
CA GLN A 546 10.78 -6.31 -0.15
C GLN A 546 11.58 -5.05 -0.50
N THR A 547 12.33 -4.47 0.45
CA THR A 547 13.11 -3.23 0.24
C THR A 547 14.60 -3.40 0.45
N ASP A 548 15.02 -4.28 1.35
CA ASP A 548 16.43 -4.48 1.68
C ASP A 548 17.17 -5.03 0.44
N PRO A 549 18.23 -4.35 -0.04
CA PRO A 549 19.05 -4.82 -1.15
C PRO A 549 19.76 -6.16 -0.88
N ALA A 550 19.86 -6.61 0.38
CA ALA A 550 20.41 -7.90 0.77
C ALA A 550 19.35 -9.02 0.82
N SER A 551 18.06 -8.68 0.76
CA SER A 551 16.96 -9.65 0.83
C SER A 551 16.98 -10.60 -0.38
N LEU A 552 16.71 -11.89 -0.14
CA LEU A 552 16.46 -12.86 -1.20
C LEU A 552 15.43 -12.34 -2.20
N PHE A 553 14.34 -11.75 -1.72
CA PHE A 553 13.19 -11.39 -2.54
C PHE A 553 13.40 -10.17 -3.43
N THR A 554 14.35 -9.28 -3.09
CA THR A 554 14.78 -8.18 -3.99
C THR A 554 15.85 -8.64 -4.99
N ASN A 555 16.54 -9.75 -4.68
CA ASN A 555 17.64 -10.28 -5.48
C ASN A 555 17.23 -11.39 -6.47
N LYS A 556 16.11 -12.07 -6.22
CA LYS A 556 15.56 -13.12 -7.10
C LYS A 556 14.08 -12.93 -7.33
N SER A 557 13.65 -12.96 -8.59
CA SER A 557 12.25 -13.13 -8.96
C SER A 557 11.92 -14.61 -8.98
N ILE A 558 10.94 -15.02 -8.18
CA ILE A 558 10.61 -16.40 -7.88
C ILE A 558 9.12 -16.59 -8.15
N CYS A 559 8.79 -17.67 -8.87
CA CYS A 559 7.44 -18.20 -8.97
C CYS A 559 7.55 -19.73 -8.94
N SER A 560 6.84 -20.40 -8.03
CA SER A 560 6.79 -21.86 -7.98
C SER A 560 5.38 -22.36 -7.71
N LEU A 561 5.02 -23.48 -8.32
CA LEU A 561 3.70 -24.10 -8.21
C LEU A 561 3.84 -25.61 -8.15
N GLN A 562 3.19 -26.26 -7.19
CA GLN A 562 3.21 -27.71 -7.10
C GLN A 562 2.36 -28.32 -8.22
N THR A 563 2.75 -29.49 -8.69
CA THR A 563 2.02 -30.27 -9.69
C THR A 563 1.65 -31.63 -9.09
N PRO A 564 0.75 -32.41 -9.71
CA PRO A 564 0.41 -33.75 -9.22
C PRO A 564 1.61 -34.71 -9.06
N THR A 565 2.71 -34.45 -9.77
CA THR A 565 3.90 -35.31 -9.82
C THR A 565 5.18 -34.62 -9.33
N GLY A 566 5.11 -33.37 -8.86
CA GLY A 566 6.30 -32.57 -8.58
C GLY A 566 6.02 -31.09 -8.41
N PHE A 567 6.83 -30.24 -9.05
CA PHE A 567 6.58 -28.80 -9.09
C PHE A 567 7.25 -28.13 -10.29
N LYS A 568 6.78 -26.92 -10.62
CA LYS A 568 7.40 -26.02 -11.59
C LYS A 568 7.96 -24.81 -10.87
N ALA A 569 9.05 -24.25 -11.37
CA ALA A 569 9.68 -23.06 -10.82
C ALA A 569 10.27 -22.18 -11.94
N LEU A 570 10.12 -20.86 -11.78
CA LEU A 570 10.79 -19.84 -12.58
C LEU A 570 11.60 -18.93 -11.64
N ILE A 571 12.93 -18.99 -11.75
CA ILE A 571 13.87 -18.19 -10.96
C ILE A 571 14.67 -17.27 -11.88
N GLY A 572 14.30 -16.00 -11.92
CA GLY A 572 14.77 -15.07 -12.97
C GLY A 572 14.44 -15.61 -14.36
N TRP A 573 15.47 -16.03 -15.08
CA TRP A 573 15.38 -16.60 -16.43
C TRP A 573 15.54 -18.11 -16.48
N THR A 574 15.60 -18.80 -15.34
CA THR A 574 15.72 -20.26 -15.32
C THR A 574 14.35 -20.88 -15.02
N TYR A 575 13.76 -21.50 -16.04
CA TYR A 575 12.57 -22.33 -15.88
C TYR A 575 12.99 -23.75 -15.52
N SER A 576 12.26 -24.37 -14.60
CA SER A 576 12.52 -25.73 -14.15
C SER A 576 11.23 -26.47 -13.88
N GLU A 577 11.19 -27.74 -14.29
CA GLU A 577 10.14 -28.68 -13.95
C GLU A 577 10.76 -29.87 -13.26
N VAL A 578 10.31 -30.14 -12.04
CA VAL A 578 10.81 -31.20 -11.20
C VAL A 578 9.75 -32.29 -11.10
N THR A 579 10.12 -33.53 -11.38
CA THR A 579 9.26 -34.70 -11.26
C THR A 579 9.79 -35.63 -10.18
N TYR A 580 8.95 -35.94 -9.20
CA TYR A 580 9.23 -36.88 -8.13
C TYR A 580 9.12 -38.33 -8.63
N LYS A 581 10.19 -39.12 -8.47
CA LYS A 581 10.24 -40.56 -8.81
C LYS A 581 10.57 -41.38 -7.56
N PRO A 582 9.62 -41.54 -6.62
CA PRO A 582 9.87 -42.22 -5.34
C PRO A 582 10.38 -43.65 -5.52
N GLU A 583 9.82 -44.41 -6.49
CA GLU A 583 10.23 -45.79 -6.79
C GLU A 583 11.67 -45.91 -7.29
N GLU A 584 12.20 -44.85 -7.92
CA GLU A 584 13.58 -44.80 -8.43
C GLU A 584 14.54 -44.14 -7.44
N GLY A 585 14.03 -43.61 -6.32
CA GLY A 585 14.84 -42.88 -5.34
C GLY A 585 15.44 -41.56 -5.87
N VAL A 586 14.86 -41.00 -6.94
CA VAL A 586 15.36 -39.77 -7.59
C VAL A 586 14.27 -38.71 -7.76
N ASP A 587 14.69 -37.45 -7.87
CA ASP A 587 13.88 -36.36 -8.41
C ASP A 587 14.50 -35.92 -9.73
N LEU A 588 13.73 -35.93 -10.82
CA LEU A 588 14.20 -35.52 -12.15
C LEU A 588 14.03 -34.01 -12.29
N LEU A 589 15.10 -33.29 -12.64
CA LEU A 589 15.08 -31.84 -12.85
C LEU A 589 15.30 -31.55 -14.34
N ASP A 590 14.24 -31.13 -15.02
CA ASP A 590 14.33 -30.54 -16.35
C ASP A 590 14.50 -29.03 -16.20
N MET A 591 15.60 -28.49 -16.74
CA MET A 591 16.00 -27.10 -16.53
C MET A 591 16.44 -26.47 -17.85
N ARG A 592 15.97 -25.25 -18.09
CA ARG A 592 16.40 -24.45 -19.24
C ARG A 592 16.39 -22.96 -18.91
N ASN A 593 17.24 -22.21 -19.60
CA ASN A 593 17.12 -20.76 -19.61
C ASN A 593 16.02 -20.33 -20.59
N ILE A 594 15.36 -19.24 -20.26
CA ILE A 594 14.38 -18.55 -21.11
C ILE A 594 14.87 -17.15 -21.43
N THR A 595 14.43 -16.61 -22.56
CA THR A 595 14.66 -15.22 -22.95
C THR A 595 13.77 -14.26 -22.14
N GLU A 596 14.07 -12.95 -22.18
CA GLU A 596 13.23 -11.94 -21.52
C GLU A 596 11.80 -11.91 -22.09
N ASP A 597 11.66 -12.11 -23.41
CA ASP A 597 10.35 -12.09 -24.10
C ASP A 597 9.50 -13.33 -23.76
N GLU A 598 10.11 -14.46 -23.37
CA GLU A 598 9.41 -15.68 -22.95
C GLU A 598 8.82 -15.59 -21.53
N VAL A 599 9.27 -14.66 -20.69
CA VAL A 599 8.92 -14.61 -19.26
C VAL A 599 7.41 -14.54 -19.03
N ASP A 600 6.74 -13.57 -19.67
CA ASP A 600 5.30 -13.36 -19.49
C ASP A 600 4.49 -14.53 -20.05
N GLN A 601 4.95 -15.13 -21.14
CA GLN A 601 4.33 -16.32 -21.72
C GLN A 601 4.44 -17.51 -20.76
N ILE A 602 5.62 -17.76 -20.19
CA ILE A 602 5.84 -18.85 -19.23
C ILE A 602 5.02 -18.65 -17.96
N LEU A 603 4.97 -17.43 -17.41
CA LEU A 603 4.12 -17.11 -16.25
C LEU A 603 2.65 -17.43 -16.52
N LYS A 604 2.15 -17.06 -17.69
CA LYS A 604 0.76 -17.31 -18.08
C LYS A 604 0.48 -18.79 -18.31
N GLU A 605 1.30 -19.47 -19.12
CA GLU A 605 1.05 -20.84 -19.54
C GLU A 605 1.35 -21.88 -18.46
N GLN A 606 2.41 -21.67 -17.68
CA GLN A 606 2.89 -22.67 -16.72
C GLN A 606 2.38 -22.42 -15.30
N PHE A 607 2.03 -21.18 -14.95
CA PHE A 607 1.61 -20.79 -13.60
C PHE A 607 0.22 -20.15 -13.54
N ASN A 608 -0.44 -19.92 -14.68
CA ASN A 608 -1.69 -19.16 -14.78
C ASN A 608 -1.60 -17.75 -14.16
N VAL A 609 -0.41 -17.14 -14.22
CA VAL A 609 -0.11 -15.83 -13.65
C VAL A 609 -0.03 -14.80 -14.76
N LYS A 610 -0.74 -13.67 -14.57
CA LYS A 610 -0.62 -12.48 -15.43
C LYS A 610 -0.11 -11.31 -14.59
N ALA A 611 1.09 -10.82 -14.89
CA ALA A 611 1.61 -9.60 -14.28
C ALA A 611 0.79 -8.37 -14.72
N GLN A 612 0.58 -7.40 -13.82
CA GLN A 612 -0.15 -6.17 -14.15
C GLN A 612 0.77 -5.13 -14.78
N ASN A 613 2.04 -5.10 -14.37
CA ASN A 613 3.10 -4.27 -14.92
C ASN A 613 4.19 -5.14 -15.56
N LYS A 614 5.02 -4.52 -16.43
CA LYS A 614 6.18 -5.20 -17.03
C LYS A 614 7.11 -5.72 -15.93
N MET A 615 7.32 -7.04 -15.91
CA MET A 615 8.18 -7.71 -14.94
C MET A 615 9.66 -7.47 -15.29
N LYS A 616 10.49 -7.21 -14.27
CA LYS A 616 11.95 -7.11 -14.39
C LYS A 616 12.59 -8.32 -13.69
N PRO A 617 12.91 -9.42 -14.39
CA PRO A 617 13.40 -10.62 -13.74
C PRO A 617 14.74 -10.35 -13.04
N ALA A 618 14.97 -11.05 -11.94
CA ALA A 618 16.21 -10.95 -11.18
C ALA A 618 16.72 -12.35 -10.80
N ASN A 619 18.02 -12.56 -10.94
CA ASN A 619 18.69 -13.77 -10.45
C ASN A 619 20.11 -13.46 -9.99
N LYS A 620 20.24 -12.60 -8.97
CA LYS A 620 21.55 -12.23 -8.40
C LYS A 620 22.13 -13.39 -7.57
N LYS A 621 23.42 -13.30 -7.24
CA LYS A 621 24.19 -14.30 -6.47
C LYS A 621 23.81 -14.30 -4.98
N VAL A 622 22.59 -14.70 -4.67
CA VAL A 622 22.09 -14.99 -3.31
C VAL A 622 21.72 -16.47 -3.24
N SER A 623 21.90 -17.12 -2.09
CA SER A 623 21.57 -18.54 -1.90
C SER A 623 20.06 -18.76 -1.96
N TYR A 624 19.63 -19.64 -2.87
CA TYR A 624 18.28 -20.16 -2.97
C TYR A 624 18.34 -21.43 -3.82
N THR A 625 17.67 -22.49 -3.38
CA THR A 625 17.64 -23.76 -4.08
C THR A 625 16.20 -24.21 -4.31
N ILE A 626 15.95 -24.83 -5.46
CA ILE A 626 14.69 -25.47 -5.81
C ILE A 626 14.64 -26.89 -5.26
#